data_AF-A0A1A8KIM2-F1
#
_entry.id   AF-A0A1A8KIM2-F1
#
_cell.length_a   1.000
_cell.length_b   1.000
_cell.length_c   1.000
_cell.angle_alpha   90.00
_cell.angle_beta   90.00
_cell.angle_gamma   90.00
#
_symmetry.space_group_name_H-M   'P 1'
#
loop_
_entity.id
_entity.type
_entity.pdbx_description
1 polymer ?
#
loop_
_entity_poly.entity_id
_entity_poly.type
_entity_poly.pdbx_seq_one_letter_code
_entity_poly.pdbx_strand_id
1 'polypeptide(L)'
;ALGFARFVSVKMTNYQEHVTEYGVHWNFFFTLATVRVLASVLLTFLPARQMWILGLVIGMFYQFILEATELKVFIMHNNDREKDFLHANKEGIFSLAGYVAIYLIGVQIGLYVMQPRSRVSEWLTMLLNLFLGSLVLFGCLHICQNLVEPVSRRSANFPFVLWTVAQSLYFLSCLGLADMVLLFSKRTSGCHAIPSSLNLYKKGADSDELSSKERGETERLCFIQAVSRNQLLFFLLANLMTGLTNSLVDTLSCSSSFSVCVLLLYMFINCLVMYVLHLCGITVKFW
;
A
#
# COMPACT_ATOMS: atom_id res chain seq x y z
N ALA A 1 2.80 -7.14 -18.49
CA ALA A 1 3.05 -5.93 -19.29
C ALA A 1 3.86 -4.88 -18.52
N LEU A 2 3.33 -4.26 -17.45
CA LEU A 2 4.01 -3.17 -16.73
C LEU A 2 5.41 -3.50 -16.19
N GLY A 3 5.63 -4.71 -15.65
CA GLY A 3 6.96 -5.14 -15.19
C GLY A 3 8.00 -5.21 -16.31
N PHE A 4 7.60 -5.71 -17.49
CA PHE A 4 8.46 -5.72 -18.68
C PHE A 4 8.66 -4.31 -19.25
N ALA A 5 7.60 -3.49 -19.29
CA ALA A 5 7.71 -2.10 -19.75
C ALA A 5 8.69 -1.29 -18.88
N ARG A 6 8.62 -1.43 -17.55
CA ARG A 6 9.60 -0.83 -16.63
C ARG A 6 11.00 -1.37 -16.87
N PHE A 7 11.15 -2.70 -16.95
CA PHE A 7 12.46 -3.31 -17.18
C PHE A 7 13.12 -2.78 -18.46
N VAL A 8 12.38 -2.78 -19.57
CA VAL A 8 12.87 -2.24 -20.86
C VAL A 8 13.17 -0.75 -20.74
N SER A 9 12.26 0.05 -20.17
CA SER A 9 12.45 1.49 -20.02
C SER A 9 13.74 1.80 -19.25
N VAL A 10 13.97 1.16 -18.11
CA VAL A 10 15.11 1.47 -17.26
C VAL A 10 16.43 1.03 -17.90
N LYS A 11 16.45 -0.14 -18.55
CA LYS A 11 17.64 -0.59 -19.30
C LYS A 11 17.94 0.32 -20.48
N MET A 12 16.93 0.89 -21.14
CA MET A 12 17.11 1.84 -22.24
C MET A 12 17.55 3.23 -21.77
N THR A 13 17.08 3.69 -20.61
CA THR A 13 17.42 5.02 -20.08
C THR A 13 18.71 5.03 -19.23
N ASN A 14 19.38 3.89 -19.05
CA ASN A 14 20.53 3.72 -18.13
C ASN A 14 20.27 4.34 -16.75
N TYR A 15 19.03 4.23 -16.25
CA TYR A 15 18.65 4.83 -14.98
C TYR A 15 19.31 4.04 -13.84
N GLN A 16 19.84 4.75 -12.83
CA GLN A 16 20.52 4.12 -11.70
C GLN A 16 19.52 3.34 -10.85
N GLU A 17 19.60 2.01 -10.91
CA GLU A 17 18.80 1.12 -10.05
C GLU A 17 19.65 0.57 -8.91
N HIS A 18 19.13 0.68 -7.69
CA HIS A 18 19.66 -0.06 -6.55
C HIS A 18 19.30 -1.54 -6.71
N VAL A 19 20.23 -2.30 -7.30
CA VAL A 19 20.10 -3.75 -7.55
C VAL A 19 19.81 -4.53 -6.26
N THR A 20 20.18 -3.98 -5.10
CA THR A 20 19.89 -4.54 -3.78
C THR A 20 18.42 -4.48 -3.37
N GLU A 21 17.55 -3.78 -4.10
CA GLU A 21 16.11 -3.75 -3.78
C GLU A 21 15.37 -4.99 -4.27
N TYR A 22 15.56 -5.34 -5.54
CA TYR A 22 14.81 -6.44 -6.18
C TYR A 22 15.72 -7.39 -6.96
N GLY A 23 16.86 -6.92 -7.44
CA GLY A 23 17.72 -7.66 -8.36
C GLY A 23 18.00 -6.90 -9.65
N VAL A 24 18.65 -7.58 -10.59
CA VAL A 24 19.08 -7.01 -11.88
C VAL A 24 17.93 -6.93 -12.90
N HIS A 25 17.02 -7.91 -12.86
CA HIS A 25 15.93 -8.08 -13.81
C HIS A 25 14.54 -8.04 -13.15
N TRP A 26 14.49 -8.26 -11.84
CA TRP A 26 13.26 -8.25 -11.07
C TRP A 26 12.89 -6.84 -10.62
N ASN A 27 11.60 -6.56 -10.49
CA ASN A 27 11.11 -5.27 -10.03
C ASN A 27 9.79 -5.40 -9.26
N PHE A 28 9.34 -4.28 -8.68
CA PHE A 28 8.11 -4.19 -7.90
C PHE A 28 6.88 -4.81 -8.58
N PHE A 29 6.69 -4.60 -9.89
CA PHE A 29 5.52 -5.12 -10.60
C PHE A 29 5.55 -6.65 -10.72
N PHE A 30 6.74 -7.24 -10.90
CA PHE A 30 6.89 -8.69 -10.88
C PHE A 30 6.62 -9.26 -9.48
N THR A 31 7.13 -8.62 -8.43
CA THR A 31 6.78 -8.98 -7.04
C THR A 31 5.27 -8.93 -6.82
N LEU A 32 4.60 -7.84 -7.21
CA LEU A 32 3.15 -7.68 -7.02
C LEU A 32 2.36 -8.74 -7.79
N ALA A 33 2.72 -9.01 -9.05
CA ALA A 33 2.06 -10.02 -9.87
C ALA A 33 2.22 -11.42 -9.26
N THR A 34 3.44 -11.80 -8.87
CA THR A 34 3.72 -13.11 -8.29
C THR A 34 3.03 -13.29 -6.94
N VAL A 35 3.08 -12.28 -6.05
CA VAL A 35 2.37 -12.32 -4.76
C VAL A 35 0.87 -12.51 -4.97
N ARG A 36 0.26 -11.78 -5.93
CA ARG A 36 -1.17 -11.91 -6.22
C ARG A 36 -1.53 -13.31 -6.73
N VAL A 37 -0.72 -13.88 -7.62
CA VAL A 37 -0.92 -15.26 -8.13
C VAL A 37 -0.80 -16.27 -7.00
N LEU A 38 0.29 -16.23 -6.23
CA LEU A 38 0.52 -17.16 -5.11
C LEU A 38 -0.57 -17.07 -4.05
N ALA A 39 -0.95 -15.86 -3.64
CA ALA A 39 -2.01 -15.66 -2.66
C ALA A 39 -3.37 -16.15 -3.19
N SER A 40 -3.66 -15.95 -4.49
CA SER A 40 -4.90 -16.46 -5.09
C SER A 40 -4.95 -17.99 -5.07
N VAL A 41 -3.84 -18.65 -5.40
CA VAL A 41 -3.74 -20.12 -5.31
C VAL A 41 -3.95 -20.58 -3.87
N LEU A 42 -3.30 -19.95 -2.88
CA LEU A 42 -3.48 -20.30 -1.47
C LEU A 42 -4.94 -20.12 -1.00
N LEU A 43 -5.61 -19.06 -1.46
CA LEU A 43 -7.02 -18.78 -1.17
C LEU A 43 -7.99 -19.78 -1.82
N THR A 44 -7.58 -20.57 -2.82
CA THR A 44 -8.42 -21.64 -3.36
C THR A 44 -8.47 -22.87 -2.46
N PHE A 45 -7.43 -23.10 -1.66
CA PHE A 45 -7.32 -24.29 -0.80
C PHE A 45 -7.79 -24.04 0.64
N LEU A 46 -7.73 -22.80 1.13
CA LEU A 46 -8.00 -22.46 2.53
C LEU A 46 -9.05 -21.36 2.65
N PRO A 47 -9.91 -21.40 3.68
CA PRO A 47 -10.92 -20.37 3.88
C PRO A 47 -10.27 -19.05 4.27
N ALA A 48 -10.80 -17.95 3.71
CA ALA A 48 -10.25 -16.60 3.91
C ALA A 48 -10.11 -16.19 5.39
N ARG A 49 -10.96 -16.74 6.27
CA ARG A 49 -10.96 -16.47 7.73
C ARG A 49 -9.71 -16.98 8.48
N GLN A 50 -9.01 -17.97 7.93
CA GLN A 50 -7.82 -18.58 8.55
C GLN A 50 -6.51 -18.06 7.95
N MET A 51 -6.57 -17.20 6.93
CA MET A 51 -5.39 -16.78 6.15
C MET A 51 -4.38 -15.94 6.95
N TRP A 52 -4.85 -15.22 7.97
CA TRP A 52 -3.94 -14.48 8.86
C TRP A 52 -3.03 -15.42 9.66
N ILE A 53 -3.53 -16.59 10.09
CA ILE A 53 -2.72 -17.61 10.78
C ILE A 53 -1.69 -18.15 9.80
N LEU A 54 -2.10 -18.47 8.57
CA LEU A 54 -1.18 -18.92 7.53
C LEU A 54 -0.10 -17.88 7.23
N GLY A 55 -0.46 -16.61 7.13
CA GLY A 55 0.49 -15.51 6.92
C GLY A 55 1.52 -15.42 8.05
N LEU A 56 1.09 -15.54 9.31
CA LEU A 56 2.00 -15.57 10.46
C LEU A 56 2.91 -16.80 10.44
N VAL A 57 2.36 -17.99 10.13
CA VAL A 57 3.15 -19.23 10.02
C VAL A 57 4.20 -19.12 8.91
N ILE A 58 3.83 -18.61 7.73
CA ILE A 58 4.76 -18.36 6.63
C ILE A 58 5.85 -17.40 7.07
N GLY A 59 5.49 -16.28 7.72
CA GLY A 59 6.45 -15.28 8.18
C GLY A 59 7.43 -15.84 9.22
N MET A 60 6.94 -16.55 10.24
CA MET A 60 7.78 -17.15 11.27
C MET A 60 8.65 -18.29 10.73
N PHE A 61 8.10 -19.14 9.87
CA PHE A 61 8.85 -20.23 9.24
C PHE A 61 9.94 -19.69 8.31
N TYR A 62 9.64 -18.64 7.54
CA TYR A 62 10.64 -17.97 6.72
C TYR A 62 11.74 -17.32 7.57
N GLN A 63 11.39 -16.68 8.69
CA GLN A 63 12.38 -16.18 9.65
C GLN A 63 13.26 -17.29 10.21
N PHE A 64 12.66 -18.43 10.55
CA PHE A 64 13.40 -19.59 11.02
C PHE A 64 14.39 -20.09 9.96
N ILE A 65 13.97 -20.17 8.68
CA ILE A 65 14.89 -20.54 7.59
C ILE A 65 16.03 -19.52 7.45
N LEU A 66 15.74 -18.22 7.53
CA LEU A 66 16.76 -17.18 7.43
C LEU A 66 17.84 -17.28 8.50
N GLU A 67 17.48 -17.74 9.71
CA GLU A 67 18.40 -17.87 10.83
C GLU A 67 19.08 -19.26 10.87
N ALA A 68 18.36 -20.32 10.52
CA ALA A 68 18.87 -21.69 10.55
C ALA A 68 19.76 -22.04 9.35
N THR A 69 19.70 -21.25 8.27
CA THR A 69 20.45 -21.50 7.02
C THR A 69 21.30 -20.30 6.63
N GLU A 70 22.24 -20.50 5.70
CA GLU A 70 23.05 -19.40 5.14
C GLU A 70 22.27 -18.47 4.19
N LEU A 71 20.94 -18.62 4.09
CA LEU A 71 20.11 -17.82 3.18
C LEU A 71 20.22 -16.32 3.45
N LYS A 72 20.32 -15.91 4.71
CA LYS A 72 20.51 -14.49 5.08
C LYS A 72 21.82 -13.93 4.55
N VAL A 73 22.92 -14.68 4.67
CA VAL A 73 24.23 -14.30 4.14
C VAL A 73 24.18 -14.28 2.62
N PHE A 74 23.52 -15.25 2.00
CA PHE A 74 23.30 -15.30 0.56
C PHE A 74 22.54 -14.08 0.05
N ILE A 75 21.46 -13.64 0.72
CA ILE A 75 20.71 -12.46 0.30
C ILE A 75 21.52 -11.18 0.50
N MET A 76 22.21 -11.03 1.63
CA MET A 76 22.82 -9.75 2.02
C MET A 76 24.23 -9.53 1.47
N HIS A 77 25.09 -10.54 1.51
CA HIS A 77 26.54 -10.39 1.33
C HIS A 77 27.08 -11.00 0.04
N ASN A 78 26.35 -11.92 -0.60
CA ASN A 78 26.81 -12.47 -1.88
C ASN A 78 26.69 -11.40 -2.99
N ASN A 79 27.75 -11.22 -3.77
CA ASN A 79 27.78 -10.26 -4.89
C ASN A 79 27.85 -10.93 -6.27
N ASP A 80 27.77 -12.27 -6.31
CA ASP A 80 27.94 -13.06 -7.53
C ASP A 80 26.68 -13.06 -8.38
N ARG A 81 26.38 -11.92 -9.01
CA ARG A 81 25.13 -11.74 -9.79
C ARG A 81 25.18 -12.34 -11.19
N GLU A 82 26.37 -12.68 -11.68
CA GLU A 82 26.57 -13.19 -13.06
C GLU A 82 26.37 -14.69 -13.21
N LYS A 83 26.25 -15.41 -12.08
CA LYS A 83 26.21 -16.88 -12.10
C LYS A 83 24.91 -17.43 -12.70
N ASP A 84 23.77 -17.06 -12.11
CA ASP A 84 22.44 -17.54 -12.53
C ASP A 84 21.37 -16.46 -12.34
N PHE A 85 20.21 -16.62 -12.99
CA PHE A 85 19.06 -15.73 -12.83
C PHE A 85 18.60 -15.59 -11.37
N LEU A 86 18.69 -16.66 -10.57
CA LEU A 86 18.36 -16.62 -9.15
C LEU A 86 19.34 -15.73 -8.37
N HIS A 87 20.65 -15.85 -8.62
CA HIS A 87 21.65 -15.02 -7.97
C HIS A 87 21.49 -13.53 -8.34
N ALA A 88 21.14 -13.25 -9.60
CA ALA A 88 20.87 -11.91 -10.08
C ALA A 88 19.64 -11.26 -9.41
N ASN A 89 18.65 -12.05 -9.00
CA ASN A 89 17.33 -11.58 -8.53
C ASN A 89 16.91 -12.08 -7.15
N LYS A 90 17.85 -12.57 -6.36
CA LYS A 90 17.60 -13.20 -5.06
C LYS A 90 16.82 -12.31 -4.11
N GLU A 91 17.10 -11.00 -4.07
CA GLU A 91 16.40 -10.08 -3.18
C GLU A 91 14.90 -10.07 -3.46
N GLY A 92 14.51 -9.92 -4.74
CA GLY A 92 13.11 -9.90 -5.16
C GLY A 92 12.42 -11.25 -5.02
N ILE A 93 13.12 -12.36 -5.24
CA ILE A 93 12.56 -13.72 -5.18
C ILE A 93 12.34 -14.16 -3.73
N PHE A 94 13.35 -14.07 -2.87
CA PHE A 94 13.23 -14.55 -1.50
C PHE A 94 12.32 -13.66 -0.64
N SER A 95 12.26 -12.36 -0.93
CA SER A 95 11.31 -11.46 -0.25
C SER A 95 9.83 -11.75 -0.57
N LEU A 96 9.52 -12.58 -1.57
CA LEU A 96 8.13 -13.00 -1.87
C LEU A 96 7.45 -13.65 -0.67
N ALA A 97 8.18 -14.42 0.15
CA ALA A 97 7.60 -15.07 1.32
C ALA A 97 7.01 -14.06 2.32
N GLY A 98 7.78 -13.01 2.65
CA GLY A 98 7.31 -11.92 3.51
C GLY A 98 6.16 -11.13 2.89
N TYR A 99 6.21 -10.84 1.58
CA TYR A 99 5.11 -10.12 0.92
C TYR A 99 3.82 -10.94 0.80
N VAL A 100 3.91 -12.26 0.58
CA VAL A 100 2.75 -13.16 0.65
C VAL A 100 2.17 -13.14 2.07
N ALA A 101 3.00 -13.22 3.12
CA ALA A 101 2.54 -13.13 4.50
C ALA A 101 1.77 -11.81 4.77
N ILE A 102 2.32 -10.67 4.34
CA ILE A 102 1.67 -9.35 4.46
C ILE A 102 0.33 -9.35 3.73
N TYR A 103 0.28 -9.86 2.50
CA TYR A 103 -0.95 -9.92 1.70
C TYR A 103 -2.04 -10.74 2.41
N LEU A 104 -1.70 -11.93 2.91
CA LEU A 104 -2.65 -12.83 3.57
C LEU A 104 -3.21 -12.24 4.86
N ILE A 105 -2.37 -11.60 5.68
CA ILE A 105 -2.81 -10.87 6.87
C ILE A 105 -3.71 -9.69 6.46
N GLY A 106 -3.34 -8.98 5.40
CA GLY A 106 -4.12 -7.88 4.83
C GLY A 106 -5.52 -8.30 4.37
N VAL A 107 -5.68 -9.49 3.78
CA VAL A 107 -7.00 -10.03 3.40
C VAL A 107 -7.93 -10.13 4.62
N GLN A 108 -7.45 -10.68 5.75
CA GLN A 108 -8.25 -10.80 6.96
C GLN A 108 -8.62 -9.43 7.54
N ILE A 109 -7.68 -8.49 7.56
CA ILE A 109 -7.93 -7.11 8.01
C ILE A 109 -8.97 -6.44 7.10
N GLY A 110 -8.85 -6.61 5.79
CA GLY A 110 -9.82 -6.10 4.82
C GLY A 110 -11.21 -6.68 5.05
N LEU A 111 -11.33 -7.99 5.24
CA LEU A 111 -12.60 -8.64 5.58
C LEU A 111 -13.19 -8.11 6.88
N TYR A 112 -12.38 -7.77 7.88
CA TYR A 112 -12.84 -7.18 9.14
C TYR A 112 -13.31 -5.74 8.96
N VAL A 113 -12.54 -4.90 8.26
CA VAL A 113 -12.86 -3.48 8.04
C VAL A 113 -14.10 -3.32 7.17
N MET A 114 -14.24 -4.12 6.11
CA MET A 114 -15.34 -4.03 5.14
C MET A 114 -16.69 -4.59 5.64
N GLN A 115 -16.78 -5.08 6.89
CA GLN A 115 -18.05 -5.50 7.46
C GLN A 115 -19.04 -4.33 7.55
N PRO A 116 -20.30 -4.50 7.11
CA PRO A 116 -21.32 -3.47 7.24
C PRO A 116 -21.63 -3.24 8.72
N ARG A 117 -21.61 -1.97 9.13
CA ARG A 117 -21.88 -1.54 10.52
C ARG A 117 -22.90 -0.43 10.51
N SER A 118 -23.87 -0.54 11.41
CA SER A 118 -25.02 0.37 11.45
C SER A 118 -24.90 1.43 12.55
N ARG A 119 -24.19 1.11 13.63
CA ARG A 119 -24.06 1.98 14.80
C ARG A 119 -22.68 2.62 14.85
N VAL A 120 -22.62 3.89 15.25
CA VAL A 120 -21.35 4.61 15.48
C VAL A 120 -20.48 3.90 16.53
N SER A 121 -21.09 3.31 17.56
CA SER A 121 -20.37 2.52 18.56
C SER A 121 -19.65 1.30 17.97
N GLU A 122 -20.23 0.64 16.97
CA GLU A 122 -19.60 -0.49 16.27
C GLU A 122 -18.38 -0.03 15.45
N TRP A 123 -18.50 1.13 14.80
CA TRP A 123 -17.39 1.77 14.08
C TRP A 123 -16.27 2.19 15.02
N LEU A 124 -16.59 2.83 16.14
CA LEU A 124 -15.61 3.24 17.14
C LEU A 124 -14.90 2.02 17.76
N THR A 125 -15.64 0.95 18.06
CA THR A 125 -15.08 -0.31 18.56
C THR A 125 -14.11 -0.92 17.54
N MET A 126 -14.48 -0.93 16.25
CA MET A 126 -13.57 -1.40 15.20
C MET A 126 -12.31 -0.54 15.12
N LEU A 127 -12.42 0.80 15.12
CA LEU A 127 -11.26 1.70 15.07
C LEU A 127 -10.33 1.50 16.28
N LEU A 128 -10.91 1.36 17.47
CA LEU A 128 -10.17 1.08 18.69
C LEU A 128 -9.45 -0.26 18.60
N ASN A 129 -10.10 -1.31 18.08
CA ASN A 129 -9.46 -2.61 17.89
C ASN A 129 -8.30 -2.55 16.89
N LEU A 130 -8.41 -1.79 15.80
CA LEU A 130 -7.30 -1.59 14.85
C LEU A 130 -6.14 -0.86 15.52
N PHE A 131 -6.43 0.18 16.31
CA PHE A 131 -5.43 0.96 17.04
C PHE A 131 -4.72 0.13 18.11
N LEU A 132 -5.48 -0.56 18.97
CA LEU A 132 -4.92 -1.47 19.99
C LEU A 132 -4.13 -2.60 19.34
N GLY A 133 -4.62 -3.19 18.25
CA GLY A 133 -3.89 -4.20 17.48
C GLY A 133 -2.57 -3.68 16.94
N SER A 134 -2.53 -2.44 16.46
CA SER A 134 -1.28 -1.79 16.03
C SER A 134 -0.30 -1.64 17.20
N LEU A 135 -0.74 -1.16 18.37
CA LEU A 135 0.13 -1.04 19.56
C LEU A 135 0.71 -2.38 20.00
N VAL A 136 -0.11 -3.45 20.00
CA VAL A 136 0.35 -4.81 20.31
C VAL A 136 1.42 -5.25 19.32
N LEU A 137 1.19 -5.05 18.01
CA LEU A 137 2.17 -5.42 16.98
C LEU A 137 3.46 -4.60 17.08
N PHE A 138 3.41 -3.32 17.45
CA PHE A 138 4.60 -2.52 17.73
C PHE A 138 5.37 -3.03 18.95
N GLY A 139 4.66 -3.47 20.01
CA GLY A 139 5.28 -4.16 21.14
C GLY A 139 5.97 -5.46 20.73
N CYS A 140 5.28 -6.31 19.95
CA CYS A 140 5.86 -7.53 19.39
C CYS A 140 7.07 -7.24 18.49
N LEU A 141 7.00 -6.19 17.66
CA LEU A 141 8.10 -5.74 16.82
C LEU A 141 9.31 -5.37 17.66
N HIS A 142 9.13 -4.58 18.72
CA HIS A 142 10.22 -4.18 19.59
C HIS A 142 10.91 -5.40 20.23
N ILE A 143 10.13 -6.37 20.70
CA ILE A 143 10.67 -7.64 21.20
C ILE A 143 11.43 -8.40 20.10
N CYS A 144 10.87 -8.52 18.91
CA CYS A 144 11.50 -9.23 17.79
C CYS A 144 12.81 -8.56 17.33
N GLN A 145 12.87 -7.22 17.32
CA GLN A 145 14.08 -6.48 16.93
C GLN A 145 15.23 -6.71 17.92
N ASN A 146 14.91 -6.86 19.20
CA ASN A 146 15.91 -7.11 20.24
C ASN A 146 16.34 -8.59 20.31
N LEU A 147 15.42 -9.53 20.07
CA LEU A 147 15.67 -10.96 20.24
C LEU A 147 16.09 -11.70 18.96
N VAL A 148 15.69 -11.22 17.78
CA VAL A 148 15.88 -11.92 16.50
C VAL A 148 16.78 -11.11 15.58
N GLU A 149 16.26 -10.07 14.95
CA GLU A 149 17.04 -9.22 14.05
C GLU A 149 16.32 -7.89 13.74
N PRO A 150 17.04 -6.86 13.29
CA PRO A 150 16.42 -5.62 12.84
C PRO A 150 15.53 -5.81 11.60
N VAL A 151 14.63 -4.86 11.40
CA VAL A 151 13.72 -4.84 10.24
C VAL A 151 14.50 -4.72 8.94
N SER A 152 14.22 -5.60 7.98
CA SER A 152 14.86 -5.59 6.67
C SER A 152 13.84 -5.80 5.56
N ARG A 153 13.66 -4.75 4.73
CA ARG A 153 12.86 -4.82 3.50
C ARG A 153 13.51 -5.73 2.44
N ARG A 154 14.85 -5.73 2.34
CA ARG A 154 15.59 -6.50 1.32
C ARG A 154 15.35 -8.01 1.44
N SER A 155 15.26 -8.52 2.66
CA SER A 155 14.89 -9.92 2.93
C SER A 155 13.39 -10.10 3.17
N ALA A 156 12.63 -9.03 3.40
CA ALA A 156 11.23 -9.04 3.86
C ALA A 156 11.03 -9.99 5.06
N ASN A 157 11.88 -9.82 6.07
CA ASN A 157 11.92 -10.67 7.26
C ASN A 157 10.67 -10.53 8.14
N PHE A 158 10.52 -11.37 9.15
CA PHE A 158 9.32 -11.34 10.01
C PHE A 158 9.14 -10.02 10.77
N PRO A 159 10.19 -9.39 11.34
CA PRO A 159 10.08 -8.03 11.88
C PRO A 159 9.54 -7.02 10.84
N PHE A 160 9.96 -7.11 9.58
CA PHE A 160 9.43 -6.26 8.51
C PHE A 160 7.93 -6.50 8.24
N VAL A 161 7.47 -7.76 8.28
CA VAL A 161 6.05 -8.10 8.17
C VAL A 161 5.26 -7.47 9.32
N LEU A 162 5.71 -7.65 10.56
CA LEU A 162 5.06 -7.07 11.75
C LEU A 162 4.99 -5.55 11.66
N TRP A 163 6.09 -4.90 11.31
CA TRP A 163 6.14 -3.45 11.17
C TRP A 163 5.17 -2.93 10.10
N THR A 164 5.14 -3.58 8.93
CA THR A 164 4.27 -3.17 7.82
C THR A 164 2.79 -3.30 8.20
N VAL A 165 2.41 -4.40 8.86
CA VAL A 165 1.03 -4.61 9.33
C VAL A 165 0.68 -3.61 10.45
N ALA A 166 1.57 -3.41 11.42
CA ALA A 166 1.36 -2.47 12.54
C ALA A 166 1.12 -1.04 12.04
N GLN A 167 1.95 -0.58 11.10
CA GLN A 167 1.84 0.75 10.49
C GLN A 167 0.55 0.89 9.68
N SER A 168 0.18 -0.16 8.93
CA SER A 168 -1.06 -0.15 8.11
C SER A 168 -2.31 -0.06 9.00
N LEU A 169 -2.35 -0.82 10.09
CA LEU A 169 -3.44 -0.77 11.07
C LEU A 169 -3.55 0.61 11.72
N TYR A 170 -2.42 1.21 12.09
CA TYR A 170 -2.37 2.56 12.64
C TYR A 170 -2.96 3.57 11.66
N PHE A 171 -2.49 3.60 10.41
CA PHE A 171 -3.00 4.54 9.41
C PHE A 171 -4.49 4.33 9.10
N LEU A 172 -4.96 3.08 9.00
CA LEU A 172 -6.38 2.80 8.84
C LEU A 172 -7.22 3.32 10.03
N SER A 173 -6.71 3.19 11.25
CA SER A 173 -7.37 3.73 12.45
C SER A 173 -7.45 5.25 12.42
N CYS A 174 -6.38 5.94 12.02
CA CYS A 174 -6.34 7.40 11.91
C CYS A 174 -7.27 7.93 10.81
N LEU A 175 -7.24 7.32 9.62
CA LEU A 175 -8.10 7.71 8.50
C LEU A 175 -9.58 7.46 8.83
N GLY A 176 -9.89 6.34 9.46
CA GLY A 176 -11.24 6.05 9.90
C GLY A 176 -11.73 6.98 11.00
N LEU A 177 -10.86 7.38 11.94
CA LEU A 177 -11.19 8.40 12.94
C LEU A 177 -11.46 9.76 12.29
N ALA A 178 -10.64 10.16 11.29
CA ALA A 178 -10.86 11.38 10.54
C ALA A 178 -12.22 11.36 9.82
N ASP A 179 -12.59 10.26 9.16
CA ASP A 179 -13.90 10.13 8.51
C ASP A 179 -15.06 10.18 9.53
N MET A 180 -14.88 9.62 10.73
CA MET A 180 -15.85 9.74 11.83
C MET A 180 -16.03 11.20 12.31
N VAL A 181 -14.94 11.97 12.39
CA VAL A 181 -14.99 13.40 12.75
C VAL A 181 -15.72 14.19 11.65
N LEU A 182 -15.45 13.89 10.37
CA LEU A 182 -16.15 14.50 9.24
C LEU A 182 -17.65 14.20 9.27
N LEU A 183 -18.04 12.96 9.59
CA LEU A 183 -19.45 12.60 9.77
C LEU A 183 -20.13 13.38 10.89
N PHE A 184 -19.44 13.51 12.03
CA PHE A 184 -19.97 14.26 13.16
C PHE A 184 -20.14 15.74 12.80
N SER A 185 -19.14 16.33 12.15
CA SER A 185 -19.18 17.71 11.63
C SER A 185 -20.32 17.91 10.64
N LYS A 186 -20.54 16.97 9.72
CA LYS A 186 -21.69 16.99 8.79
C LYS A 186 -23.03 16.98 9.52
N ARG A 187 -23.15 16.18 10.59
CA ARG A 187 -24.39 16.08 11.37
C ARG A 187 -24.66 17.30 12.23
N THR A 188 -23.64 17.93 12.81
CA THR A 188 -23.80 19.12 13.66
C THR A 188 -23.98 20.40 12.86
N SER A 189 -23.30 20.54 11.72
CA SER A 189 -23.39 21.74 10.87
C SER A 189 -24.63 21.79 9.98
N GLY A 190 -25.35 20.67 9.80
CA GLY A 190 -26.46 20.56 8.85
C GLY A 190 -26.05 20.75 7.37
N CYS A 191 -24.75 20.92 7.10
CA CYS A 191 -24.22 21.19 5.78
C CYS A 191 -24.07 19.87 5.00
N HIS A 192 -24.81 19.74 3.90
CA HIS A 192 -24.79 18.52 3.08
C HIS A 192 -23.52 18.38 2.22
N ALA A 193 -22.72 19.44 2.09
CA ALA A 193 -21.56 19.54 1.22
C ALA A 193 -20.27 18.84 1.75
N ILE A 194 -20.29 18.24 2.95
CA ILE A 194 -19.11 17.53 3.47
C ILE A 194 -19.10 16.09 2.91
N PRO A 195 -18.08 15.68 2.14
CA PRO A 195 -17.92 14.31 1.69
C PRO A 195 -17.46 13.45 2.87
N SER A 196 -18.24 12.41 3.19
CA SER A 196 -17.89 11.41 4.20
C SER A 196 -18.07 10.03 3.58
N SER A 197 -17.08 9.14 3.72
CA SER A 197 -17.10 7.82 3.06
C SER A 197 -18.09 6.86 3.72
N LEU A 198 -18.34 7.06 5.02
CA LEU A 198 -19.28 6.28 5.82
C LEU A 198 -20.74 6.68 5.57
N ASN A 199 -21.50 5.81 4.92
CA ASN A 199 -22.94 5.97 4.79
C ASN A 199 -23.64 5.30 5.97
N LEU A 200 -24.15 6.10 6.91
CA LEU A 200 -25.20 5.65 7.82
C LEU A 200 -26.45 5.39 6.96
N TYR A 201 -26.85 4.12 6.84
CA TYR A 201 -28.00 3.69 6.05
C TYR A 201 -29.22 4.59 6.33
N LYS A 202 -29.60 5.43 5.36
CA LYS A 202 -30.84 6.20 5.38
C LYS A 202 -31.95 5.35 4.76
N LYS A 203 -33.01 5.11 5.52
CA LYS A 203 -34.27 4.54 5.03
C LYS A 203 -35.23 5.70 4.76
N GLY A 204 -35.47 6.06 3.50
CA GLY A 204 -36.49 7.04 3.12
C GLY A 204 -36.46 7.41 1.64
N ALA A 205 -37.50 7.00 0.90
CA ALA A 205 -37.55 6.98 -0.57
C ALA A 205 -37.84 8.33 -1.28
N ASP A 206 -38.32 9.36 -0.57
CA ASP A 206 -38.70 10.65 -1.19
C ASP A 206 -37.63 11.75 -1.11
N SER A 207 -36.61 11.58 -0.26
CA SER A 207 -35.48 12.52 -0.14
C SER A 207 -34.29 12.20 -1.05
N ASP A 208 -34.40 11.16 -1.88
CA ASP A 208 -33.28 10.54 -2.61
C ASP A 208 -32.95 11.23 -3.94
N GLU A 209 -33.90 11.86 -4.64
CA GLU A 209 -33.59 12.48 -5.95
C GLU A 209 -32.82 13.81 -5.85
N LEU A 210 -33.23 14.72 -4.97
CA LEU A 210 -32.52 15.99 -4.78
C LEU A 210 -31.14 15.77 -4.12
N SER A 211 -31.09 14.86 -3.14
CA SER A 211 -29.83 14.53 -2.46
C SER A 211 -28.86 13.74 -3.35
N SER A 212 -29.35 12.91 -4.29
CA SER A 212 -28.48 12.21 -5.25
C SER A 212 -27.85 13.13 -6.28
N LYS A 213 -28.54 14.21 -6.67
CA LYS A 213 -28.01 15.21 -7.61
C LYS A 213 -26.92 16.09 -6.98
N GLU A 214 -27.16 16.63 -5.78
CA GLU A 214 -26.14 17.36 -5.00
C GLU A 214 -24.96 16.47 -4.59
N ARG A 215 -25.24 15.19 -4.30
CA ARG A 215 -24.21 14.19 -4.02
C ARG A 215 -23.36 13.89 -5.24
N GLY A 216 -23.97 13.75 -6.42
CA GLY A 216 -23.24 13.56 -7.69
C GLY A 216 -22.30 14.73 -7.99
N GLU A 217 -22.71 15.96 -7.70
CA GLU A 217 -21.86 17.15 -7.85
C GLU A 217 -20.73 17.20 -6.80
N THR A 218 -21.04 16.89 -5.54
CA THR A 218 -20.03 16.85 -4.46
C THR A 218 -19.00 15.74 -4.69
N GLU A 219 -19.43 14.57 -5.15
CA GLU A 219 -18.57 13.44 -5.52
C GLU A 219 -17.71 13.75 -6.77
N ARG A 220 -18.23 14.58 -7.70
CA ARG A 220 -17.47 15.07 -8.85
C ARG A 220 -16.35 16.04 -8.45
N LEU A 221 -16.50 16.75 -7.33
CA LEU A 221 -15.48 17.67 -6.80
C LEU A 221 -14.53 17.00 -5.80
N CYS A 222 -14.84 15.81 -5.32
CA CYS A 222 -14.03 15.09 -4.33
C CYS A 222 -12.72 14.57 -4.93
N PHE A 223 -11.59 15.13 -4.48
CA PHE A 223 -10.26 14.72 -4.93
C PHE A 223 -9.94 13.25 -4.62
N ILE A 224 -10.32 12.75 -3.43
CA ILE A 224 -10.08 11.35 -3.05
C ILE A 224 -10.78 10.41 -4.03
N GLN A 225 -11.96 10.78 -4.51
CA GLN A 225 -12.70 10.01 -5.52
C GLN A 225 -12.04 10.10 -6.90
N ALA A 226 -11.49 11.26 -7.28
CA ALA A 226 -10.69 11.42 -8.48
C ALA A 226 -9.47 10.49 -8.50
N VAL A 227 -8.74 10.39 -7.38
CA VAL A 227 -7.61 9.46 -7.23
C VAL A 227 -8.08 8.01 -7.23
N SER A 228 -9.14 7.70 -6.47
CA SER A 228 -9.71 6.35 -6.37
C SER A 228 -10.18 5.80 -7.73
N ARG A 229 -10.69 6.68 -8.60
CA ARG A 229 -11.16 6.32 -9.94
C ARG A 229 -10.05 5.82 -10.86
N ASN A 230 -8.84 6.36 -10.72
CA ASN A 230 -7.71 6.14 -11.64
C ASN A 230 -6.41 5.81 -10.87
N GLN A 231 -6.49 4.99 -9.81
CA GLN A 231 -5.37 4.70 -8.88
C GLN A 231 -4.07 4.25 -9.58
N LEU A 232 -4.18 3.34 -10.56
CA LEU A 232 -3.02 2.86 -11.31
C LEU A 232 -2.36 3.98 -12.11
N LEU A 233 -3.15 4.84 -12.75
CA LEU A 233 -2.63 5.97 -13.53
C LEU A 233 -1.90 6.96 -12.62
N PHE A 234 -2.50 7.31 -11.46
CA PHE A 234 -1.83 8.17 -10.48
C PHE A 234 -0.49 7.58 -10.04
N PHE A 235 -0.46 6.28 -9.75
CA PHE A 235 0.76 5.57 -9.38
C PHE A 235 1.82 5.61 -10.49
N LEU A 236 1.44 5.35 -11.75
CA LEU A 236 2.38 5.38 -12.87
C LEU A 236 2.88 6.79 -13.18
N LEU A 237 1.99 7.78 -13.16
CA LEU A 237 2.34 9.18 -13.36
C LEU A 237 3.30 9.67 -12.27
N ALA A 238 3.04 9.33 -11.00
CA ALA A 238 3.93 9.68 -9.90
C ALA A 238 5.32 9.08 -10.09
N ASN A 239 5.43 7.79 -10.45
CA ASN A 239 6.72 7.14 -10.70
C ASN A 239 7.46 7.71 -11.93
N LEU A 240 6.72 8.11 -12.97
CA LEU A 240 7.31 8.74 -14.15
C LEU A 240 7.84 10.14 -13.80
N MET A 241 7.06 10.94 -13.08
CA MET A 241 7.43 12.30 -12.67
C MET A 241 8.62 12.30 -11.69
N THR A 242 8.70 11.33 -10.77
CA THR A 242 9.87 11.19 -9.88
C THR A 242 11.11 10.75 -10.64
N GLY A 243 10.99 9.81 -11.57
CA GLY A 243 12.09 9.43 -12.47
C GLY A 243 12.59 10.61 -13.32
N LEU A 244 11.66 11.40 -13.87
CA LEU A 244 11.98 12.61 -14.62
C LEU A 244 12.69 13.65 -13.73
N THR A 245 12.19 13.88 -12.52
CA THR A 245 12.80 14.83 -11.57
C THR A 245 14.22 14.42 -11.22
N ASN A 246 14.46 13.13 -10.95
CA ASN A 246 15.80 12.60 -10.66
C ASN A 246 16.77 12.70 -11.85
N SER A 247 16.25 12.78 -13.08
CA SER A 247 17.09 12.97 -14.27
C SER A 247 17.34 14.43 -14.60
N LEU A 248 16.43 15.35 -14.23
CA LEU A 248 16.53 16.78 -14.53
C LEU A 248 17.24 17.57 -13.43
N VAL A 249 17.16 17.10 -12.19
CA VAL A 249 17.69 17.76 -11.00
C VAL A 249 18.73 16.84 -10.37
N ASP A 250 19.90 17.38 -10.04
CA ASP A 250 20.83 16.70 -9.14
C ASP A 250 20.24 16.72 -7.72
N THR A 251 19.55 15.63 -7.39
CA THR A 251 18.85 15.48 -6.11
C THR A 251 19.80 15.28 -4.94
N LEU A 252 21.06 14.91 -5.19
CA LEU A 252 22.07 14.68 -4.13
C LEU A 252 22.67 15.98 -3.61
N SER A 253 22.82 17.00 -4.46
CA SER A 253 23.42 18.29 -4.10
C SER A 253 22.40 19.40 -3.80
N CYS A 254 21.10 19.11 -3.93
CA CYS A 254 20.05 20.10 -3.79
C CYS A 254 19.84 20.60 -2.34
N SER A 255 19.56 21.90 -2.21
CA SER A 255 19.23 22.51 -0.92
C SER A 255 17.86 22.05 -0.42
N SER A 256 17.68 21.96 0.90
CA SER A 256 16.43 21.44 1.50
C SER A 256 15.18 22.22 1.05
N SER A 257 15.27 23.55 0.95
CA SER A 257 14.15 24.38 0.50
C SER A 257 13.78 24.15 -0.96
N PHE A 258 14.78 23.96 -1.83
CA PHE A 258 14.55 23.63 -3.23
C PHE A 258 13.92 22.24 -3.35
N SER A 259 14.43 21.26 -2.60
CA SER A 259 13.83 19.91 -2.55
C SER A 259 12.36 19.98 -2.13
N VAL A 260 12.00 20.72 -1.08
CA VAL A 260 10.59 20.89 -0.67
C VAL A 260 9.76 21.54 -1.79
N CYS A 261 10.30 22.55 -2.48
CA CYS A 261 9.60 23.20 -3.59
C CYS A 261 9.32 22.22 -4.74
N VAL A 262 10.33 21.46 -5.16
CA VAL A 262 10.20 20.38 -6.15
C VAL A 262 9.18 19.35 -5.68
N LEU A 263 9.21 19.01 -4.38
CA LEU A 263 8.28 18.06 -3.80
C LEU A 263 6.82 18.55 -3.90
N LEU A 264 6.57 19.79 -3.52
CA LEU A 264 5.24 20.40 -3.62
C LEU A 264 4.77 20.53 -5.07
N LEU A 265 5.67 20.88 -5.99
CA LEU A 265 5.35 21.01 -7.40
C LEU A 265 4.94 19.67 -8.02
N TYR A 266 5.69 18.59 -7.77
CA TYR A 266 5.30 17.27 -8.30
C TYR A 266 3.94 16.84 -7.72
N MET A 267 3.71 17.07 -6.42
CA MET A 267 2.43 16.71 -5.78
C MET A 267 1.29 17.47 -6.43
N PHE A 268 1.45 18.79 -6.61
CA PHE A 268 0.45 19.64 -7.22
C PHE A 268 0.12 19.20 -8.65
N ILE A 269 1.12 18.94 -9.49
CA ILE A 269 0.91 18.51 -10.88
C ILE A 269 0.19 17.16 -10.92
N ASN A 270 0.63 16.17 -10.13
CA ASN A 270 -0.02 14.86 -10.08
C ASN A 270 -1.49 14.99 -9.65
N CYS A 271 -1.77 15.78 -8.61
CA CYS A 271 -3.13 16.02 -8.15
C CYS A 271 -3.99 16.74 -9.20
N LEU A 272 -3.45 17.76 -9.86
CA LEU A 272 -4.14 18.53 -10.89
C LEU A 272 -4.55 17.65 -12.08
N VAL A 273 -3.64 16.82 -12.58
CA VAL A 273 -3.92 15.90 -13.70
C VAL A 273 -5.07 14.96 -13.35
N MET A 274 -5.07 14.37 -12.15
CA MET A 274 -6.13 13.47 -11.70
C MET A 274 -7.47 14.18 -11.55
N TYR A 275 -7.45 15.40 -11.02
CA TYR A 275 -8.66 16.21 -10.86
C TYR A 275 -9.27 16.60 -12.21
N VAL A 276 -8.45 17.05 -13.18
CA VAL A 276 -8.91 17.37 -14.54
C VAL A 276 -9.52 16.14 -15.23
N LEU A 277 -8.86 14.98 -15.15
CA LEU A 277 -9.39 13.73 -15.72
C LEU A 277 -10.75 13.35 -15.12
N HIS A 278 -10.92 13.56 -13.81
CA HIS A 278 -12.19 13.29 -13.12
C HIS A 278 -13.29 14.27 -13.55
N LEU A 279 -12.98 15.57 -13.70
CA LEU A 279 -13.91 16.56 -14.22
C LEU A 279 -14.36 16.24 -15.65
N CYS A 280 -13.43 15.78 -16.50
CA CYS A 280 -13.71 15.33 -17.87
C CYS A 280 -14.44 13.99 -17.93
N GLY A 281 -14.64 13.29 -16.81
CA GLY A 281 -15.32 12.00 -16.78
C GLY A 281 -14.51 10.85 -17.39
N ILE A 282 -13.19 11.01 -17.53
CA ILE A 282 -12.33 10.02 -18.18
C ILE A 282 -11.87 8.97 -17.17
N THR A 283 -12.24 7.71 -17.40
CA THR A 283 -11.67 6.54 -16.71
C THR A 283 -10.61 5.89 -17.57
N VAL A 284 -9.38 5.85 -17.08
CA VAL A 284 -8.29 5.10 -17.69
C VAL A 284 -8.12 3.81 -16.91
N LYS A 285 -8.93 2.81 -17.24
CA LYS A 285 -8.81 1.46 -16.69
C LYS A 285 -7.94 0.62 -17.62
N PHE A 286 -6.77 0.22 -17.14
CA PHE A 286 -5.90 -0.73 -17.85
C PHE A 286 -6.16 -2.19 -17.45
N TRP A 287 -7.22 -2.46 -16.69
CA TRP A 287 -7.83 -3.78 -16.49
C TRP A 287 -9.27 -3.64 -15.98
#